data_AF-A0A0F9HPW7-F1
#
_entry.id   AF-A0A0F9HPW7-F1
#
_cell.length_a   1.000
_cell.length_b   1.000
_cell.length_c   1.000
_cell.angle_alpha   90.00
_cell.angle_beta   90.00
_cell.angle_gamma   90.00
#
_symmetry.space_group_name_H-M   'P 1'
#
loop_
_entity.id
_entity.type
_entity.pdbx_description
1 polymer ?
#
loop_
_entity_poly.entity_id
_entity_poly.type
_entity_poly.pdbx_seq_one_letter_code
_entity_poly.pdbx_strand_id
1 'polypeptide(L)'
;MKTRTVTQRIGEWLGPVDWGYEFTKHDWSESRGGHNPTLTPESVQVLQEAEGLFNEGKTIEVWCYDMWRKVIKVGMYDGWPYWEPTPTYLLASWLGNEPHSFLSVSKVRVGTHNA
;
A
#
# COMPACT_ATOMS: atom_id res chain seq x y z
N MET A 1 -24.93 9.59 32.30
CA MET A 1 -24.25 9.16 31.05
C MET A 1 -24.45 10.28 30.03
N LYS A 2 -23.37 10.83 29.45
CA LYS A 2 -23.46 11.85 28.39
C LYS A 2 -23.03 11.21 27.07
N THR A 3 -23.87 11.24 26.06
CA THR A 3 -23.54 10.80 24.71
C THR A 3 -23.03 11.98 23.90
N ARG A 4 -22.05 11.73 23.03
CA ARG A 4 -21.49 12.69 22.07
C ARG A 4 -21.53 12.04 20.69
N THR A 5 -21.97 12.79 19.69
CA THR A 5 -21.81 12.42 18.28
C THR A 5 -20.43 12.87 17.80
N VAL A 6 -19.71 11.97 17.12
CA VAL A 6 -18.43 12.27 16.45
C VAL A 6 -18.57 11.85 15.00
N THR A 7 -18.24 12.76 14.09
CA THR A 7 -18.06 12.41 12.68
C THR A 7 -16.62 11.98 12.48
N GLN A 8 -16.42 10.75 12.02
CA GLN A 8 -15.13 10.24 11.56
C GLN A 8 -15.23 10.02 10.05
N ARG A 9 -14.21 10.45 9.32
CA ARG A 9 -14.03 10.11 7.91
C ARG A 9 -13.00 8.99 7.87
N ILE A 10 -13.35 7.89 7.19
CA ILE A 10 -12.54 6.69 7.07
C ILE A 10 -12.50 6.35 5.58
N GLY A 11 -11.36 5.90 5.07
CA GLY A 11 -11.14 5.70 3.65
C GLY A 11 -10.55 6.91 2.94
N GLU A 12 -9.74 7.69 3.63
CA GLU A 12 -9.02 8.85 3.11
C GLU A 12 -7.52 8.55 2.97
N TRP A 13 -6.90 9.24 2.00
CA TRP A 13 -5.45 9.26 1.89
C TRP A 13 -4.88 10.26 2.87
N LEU A 14 -4.00 9.79 3.75
CA LEU A 14 -3.47 10.56 4.87
C LEU A 14 -2.15 11.27 4.56
N GLY A 15 -1.52 10.94 3.44
CA GLY A 15 -0.27 11.59 2.99
C GLY A 15 0.81 10.59 2.60
N PRO A 16 2.10 10.97 2.68
CA PRO A 16 3.22 10.10 2.37
C PRO A 16 3.29 8.91 3.34
N VAL A 17 4.10 7.90 3.02
CA VAL A 17 4.28 6.75 3.90
C VAL A 17 4.86 7.19 5.25
N ASP A 18 4.24 6.74 6.34
CA ASP A 18 4.82 6.86 7.67
C ASP A 18 5.83 5.73 7.89
N TRP A 19 7.12 6.07 7.85
CA TRP A 19 8.20 5.09 8.06
C TRP A 19 8.37 4.65 9.51
N GLY A 20 7.66 5.29 10.46
CA GLY A 20 7.51 4.82 11.83
C GLY A 20 6.44 3.74 12.00
N TYR A 21 5.73 3.38 10.94
CA TYR A 21 4.71 2.34 10.93
C TYR A 21 5.27 0.96 11.31
N GLU A 22 4.52 0.21 12.12
CA GLU A 22 4.86 -1.17 12.49
C GLU A 22 4.51 -2.12 11.34
N PHE A 23 5.44 -2.31 10.39
CA PHE A 23 5.20 -3.09 9.17
C PHE A 23 4.89 -4.58 9.42
N THR A 24 5.22 -5.13 10.59
CA THR A 24 4.88 -6.53 10.91
C THR A 24 3.42 -6.72 11.29
N LYS A 25 2.72 -5.64 11.69
CA LYS A 25 1.35 -5.67 12.23
C LYS A 25 0.31 -6.39 11.35
N HIS A 26 0.53 -6.39 10.04
CA HIS A 26 -0.37 -7.01 9.06
C HIS A 26 0.23 -8.23 8.38
N ASP A 27 1.43 -8.61 8.78
CA ASP A 27 2.06 -9.81 8.27
C ASP A 27 1.21 -11.02 8.66
N TRP A 28 1.02 -11.92 7.71
CA TRP A 28 0.41 -13.23 7.93
C TRP A 28 1.07 -13.96 9.11
N SER A 29 2.36 -13.68 9.35
CA SER A 29 3.13 -14.23 10.45
C SER A 29 2.60 -13.91 11.86
N GLU A 30 1.87 -12.80 12.05
CA GLU A 30 1.21 -12.49 13.33
C GLU A 30 -0.11 -13.26 13.55
N SER A 31 -0.67 -13.87 12.50
CA SER A 31 -2.01 -14.49 12.48
C SER A 31 -2.05 -16.02 12.60
N ARG A 32 -0.96 -16.67 13.09
CA ARG A 32 -0.82 -18.13 13.35
C ARG A 32 -0.41 -19.03 12.17
N GLY A 33 0.11 -18.51 11.06
CA GLY A 33 0.56 -19.33 9.93
C GLY A 33 1.99 -19.07 9.51
N GLY A 34 2.98 -19.72 10.14
CA GLY A 34 4.37 -19.84 9.67
C GLY A 34 5.13 -18.52 9.44
N HIS A 35 6.18 -18.27 10.23
CA HIS A 35 7.10 -17.16 9.96
C HIS A 35 7.78 -17.35 8.60
N ASN A 36 7.43 -16.53 7.60
CA ASN A 36 8.37 -16.17 6.55
C ASN A 36 9.01 -14.82 6.92
N PRO A 37 10.15 -14.82 7.62
CA PRO A 37 10.77 -13.59 8.14
C PRO A 37 11.28 -12.66 7.04
N THR A 38 11.30 -13.08 5.77
CA THR A 38 11.80 -12.27 4.66
C THR A 38 10.71 -11.47 3.94
N LEU A 39 9.45 -11.89 4.05
CA LEU A 39 8.35 -11.30 3.26
C LEU A 39 8.12 -9.82 3.57
N THR A 40 8.03 -9.48 4.87
CA THR A 40 7.81 -8.10 5.31
C THR A 40 9.00 -7.20 4.93
N PRO A 41 10.27 -7.56 5.22
CA PRO A 41 11.42 -6.78 4.75
C PRO A 41 11.47 -6.58 3.23
N GLU A 42 11.19 -7.62 2.43
CA GLU A 42 11.16 -7.54 0.96
C GLU A 42 10.06 -6.57 0.49
N SER A 43 8.86 -6.67 1.06
CA SER A 43 7.73 -5.78 0.72
C SER A 43 8.02 -4.33 1.09
N VAL A 44 8.69 -4.10 2.23
CA VAL A 44 9.13 -2.76 2.67
C VAL A 44 10.16 -2.18 1.70
N GLN A 45 11.12 -2.98 1.22
CA GLN A 45 12.10 -2.53 0.22
C GLN A 45 11.42 -2.13 -1.10
N VAL A 46 10.46 -2.93 -1.56
CA VAL A 46 9.68 -2.59 -2.77
C VAL A 46 8.87 -1.31 -2.57
N LEU A 47 8.31 -1.09 -1.38
CA LEU A 47 7.62 0.15 -1.03
C LEU A 47 8.55 1.38 -1.03
N GLN A 48 9.75 1.25 -0.47
CA GLN A 48 10.75 2.32 -0.50
C GLN A 48 11.14 2.68 -1.94
N GLU A 49 11.39 1.67 -2.77
CA GLU A 49 11.72 1.88 -4.18
C GLU A 49 10.56 2.53 -4.93
N ALA A 50 9.33 2.04 -4.74
CA ALA A 50 8.15 2.58 -5.38
C ALA A 50 7.85 4.03 -4.95
N GLU A 51 7.91 4.34 -3.65
CA GLU A 51 7.70 5.71 -3.16
C GLU A 51 8.78 6.66 -3.71
N GLY A 52 10.05 6.22 -3.72
CA GLY A 52 11.15 7.01 -4.29
C GLY A 52 10.93 7.34 -5.76
N LEU A 53 10.65 6.33 -6.59
CA LEU A 53 10.38 6.52 -8.01
C LEU A 53 9.12 7.37 -8.27
N PHE A 54 8.07 7.20 -7.46
CA PHE A 54 6.84 7.98 -7.56
C PHE A 54 7.09 9.45 -7.22
N ASN A 55 7.86 9.73 -6.17
CA ASN A 55 8.23 11.10 -5.77
C ASN A 55 9.14 11.80 -6.78
N GLU A 56 9.93 11.04 -7.55
CA GLU A 56 10.67 11.54 -8.71
C GLU A 56 9.76 11.89 -9.91
N GLY A 57 8.46 11.62 -9.82
CA GLY A 57 7.49 11.87 -10.89
C GLY A 57 7.49 10.82 -12.00
N LYS A 58 8.11 9.65 -11.77
CA LYS A 58 8.11 8.56 -12.76
C LYS A 58 6.76 7.85 -12.78
N THR A 59 6.34 7.44 -13.97
CA THR A 59 5.27 6.45 -14.11
C THR A 59 5.82 5.10 -13.66
N ILE A 60 5.21 4.50 -12.63
CA ILE A 60 5.63 3.19 -12.12
C ILE A 60 4.51 2.16 -12.24
N GLU A 61 4.92 0.91 -12.35
CA GLU A 61 4.05 -0.25 -12.30
C GLU A 61 4.55 -1.20 -11.20
N VAL A 62 3.62 -1.84 -10.52
CA VAL A 62 3.93 -2.85 -9.51
C VAL A 62 3.35 -4.19 -9.88
N TRP A 63 4.03 -5.26 -9.49
CA TRP A 63 3.54 -6.62 -9.65
C TRP A 63 2.64 -6.97 -8.48
N CYS A 64 1.35 -7.13 -8.76
CA CYS A 64 0.32 -7.44 -7.78
C CYS A 64 -0.62 -8.49 -8.40
N TYR A 65 -0.89 -9.59 -7.68
CA TYR A 65 -1.73 -10.70 -8.15
C TYR A 65 -1.42 -11.18 -9.58
N ASP A 66 -0.15 -11.49 -9.83
CA ASP A 66 0.34 -12.04 -11.11
C ASP A 66 0.18 -11.13 -12.34
N MET A 67 0.08 -9.83 -12.12
CA MET A 67 0.07 -8.85 -13.21
C MET A 67 0.75 -7.54 -12.84
N TRP A 68 1.29 -6.86 -13.86
CA TRP A 68 1.79 -5.48 -13.72
C TRP A 68 0.61 -4.52 -13.71
N ARG A 69 0.55 -3.67 -12.70
CA ARG A 69 -0.49 -2.66 -12.55
C ARG A 69 0.13 -1.28 -12.36
N LYS A 70 -0.41 -0.30 -13.06
CA LYS A 70 0.02 1.09 -12.93
C LYS A 70 -0.33 1.62 -11.53
N VAL A 71 0.65 2.25 -10.89
CA VAL A 71 0.45 2.94 -9.62
C VAL A 71 -0.07 4.35 -9.89
N ILE A 72 -1.16 4.69 -9.23
CA ILE A 72 -1.80 6.01 -9.28
C ILE A 72 -1.38 6.85 -8.07
N LYS A 73 -1.18 6.20 -6.92
CA LYS A 73 -0.75 6.85 -5.68
C LYS A 73 -0.05 5.84 -4.76
N VAL A 74 0.90 6.33 -3.96
CA VAL A 74 1.54 5.60 -2.85
C VAL A 74 1.44 6.48 -1.62
N GLY A 75 1.16 5.90 -0.44
CA GLY A 75 1.11 6.65 0.80
C GLY A 75 0.33 5.95 1.91
N MET A 76 -0.01 6.69 2.96
CA MET A 76 -0.88 6.22 4.03
C MET A 76 -2.36 6.31 3.62
N TYR A 77 -3.12 5.26 3.89
CA TYR A 77 -4.55 5.16 3.62
C TYR A 77 -5.25 4.47 4.80
N ASP A 78 -6.40 4.99 5.24
CA ASP A 78 -7.13 4.46 6.40
C ASP A 78 -8.44 3.71 6.05
N GLY A 79 -8.60 3.31 4.79
CA GLY A 79 -9.74 2.54 4.33
C GLY A 79 -9.50 1.03 4.25
N TRP A 80 -10.29 0.37 3.43
CA TRP A 80 -10.13 -1.05 3.12
C TRP A 80 -8.70 -1.37 2.60
N PRO A 81 -8.06 -2.48 3.01
CA PRO A 81 -8.64 -3.62 3.72
C PRO A 81 -8.62 -3.54 5.24
N TYR A 82 -7.82 -2.67 5.85
CA TYR A 82 -7.58 -2.71 7.31
C TYR A 82 -8.40 -1.70 8.11
N TRP A 83 -8.98 -0.68 7.48
CA TRP A 83 -9.77 0.37 8.14
C TRP A 83 -9.00 1.13 9.24
N GLU A 84 -7.70 1.25 9.03
CA GLU A 84 -6.76 2.00 9.88
C GLU A 84 -5.60 2.50 9.01
N PRO A 85 -4.85 3.54 9.44
CA PRO A 85 -3.73 4.07 8.68
C PRO A 85 -2.68 3.00 8.34
N THR A 86 -2.61 2.62 7.06
CA THR A 86 -1.69 1.60 6.57
C THR A 86 -0.99 2.06 5.29
N PRO A 87 0.32 1.77 5.11
CA PRO A 87 1.00 1.98 3.85
C PRO A 87 0.31 1.21 2.70
N THR A 88 -0.12 1.94 1.68
CA THR A 88 -1.03 1.43 0.65
C THR A 88 -0.65 1.97 -0.73
N TYR A 89 -0.86 1.14 -1.75
CA TYR A 89 -0.82 1.52 -3.16
C TYR A 89 -2.24 1.73 -3.70
N LEU A 90 -2.46 2.80 -4.46
CA LEU A 90 -3.62 2.92 -5.33
C LEU A 90 -3.26 2.40 -6.72
N LEU A 91 -3.84 1.28 -7.12
CA LEU A 91 -3.53 0.62 -8.38
C LEU A 91 -4.67 0.80 -9.38
N ALA A 92 -4.33 1.10 -10.63
CA ALA A 92 -5.31 1.06 -11.71
C ALA A 92 -5.78 -0.38 -11.94
N SER A 93 -7.09 -0.57 -12.10
CA SER A 93 -7.74 -1.82 -12.52
C SER A 93 -8.84 -1.50 -13.53
N TRP A 94 -9.34 -2.56 -14.17
CA TRP A 94 -10.46 -2.52 -15.09
C TRP A 94 -11.77 -2.02 -14.45
N LEU A 95 -11.95 -2.22 -13.13
CA LEU A 95 -13.10 -1.70 -12.38
C LEU A 95 -12.87 -0.31 -11.76
N GLY A 96 -11.72 0.31 -12.02
CA GLY A 96 -11.31 1.59 -11.44
C GLY A 96 -10.09 1.45 -10.55
N ASN A 97 -9.86 2.47 -9.71
CA ASN A 97 -8.70 2.53 -8.83
C ASN A 97 -8.97 1.76 -7.55
N GLU A 98 -8.08 0.82 -7.22
CA GLU A 98 -8.23 -0.08 -6.08
C GLU A 98 -7.09 0.15 -5.08
N PRO A 99 -7.36 0.29 -3.78
CA PRO A 99 -6.33 0.31 -2.75
C PRO A 99 -5.82 -1.11 -2.48
N HIS A 100 -4.50 -1.27 -2.40
CA HIS A 100 -3.81 -2.52 -2.10
C HIS A 100 -2.77 -2.30 -1.00
N SER A 101 -2.75 -3.18 -0.01
CA SER A 101 -1.75 -3.17 1.05
C SER A 101 -0.34 -3.26 0.49
N PHE A 102 0.65 -2.69 1.18
CA PHE A 102 2.05 -2.83 0.80
C PHE A 102 2.51 -4.29 0.67
N LEU A 103 1.88 -5.22 1.42
CA LEU A 103 2.15 -6.66 1.38
C LEU A 103 1.62 -7.36 0.11
N SER A 104 0.73 -6.72 -0.65
CA SER A 104 0.13 -7.31 -1.86
C SER A 104 1.02 -7.14 -3.10
N VAL A 105 2.15 -6.44 -2.96
CA VAL A 105 3.07 -6.07 -4.04
C VAL A 105 4.42 -6.72 -3.82
N SER A 106 4.97 -7.35 -4.85
CA SER A 106 6.26 -8.05 -4.75
C SER A 106 7.38 -7.50 -5.63
N LYS A 107 7.05 -6.66 -6.62
CA LYS A 107 8.05 -6.05 -7.52
C LYS A 107 7.57 -4.67 -7.97
N VAL A 108 8.51 -3.80 -8.29
CA VAL A 108 8.26 -2.50 -8.92
C VAL A 108 9.12 -2.36 -10.17
N ARG A 109 8.61 -1.61 -11.16
CA ARG A 109 9.38 -1.18 -12.33
C ARG A 109 8.94 0.20 -12.78
N VAL A 110 9.82 0.90 -13.47
CA VAL A 110 9.44 2.10 -14.21
C VAL A 110 8.62 1.66 -15.42
N GLY A 111 7.41 2.20 -15.55
CA GLY A 111 6.53 1.94 -16.67
C GLY A 111 7.14 2.51 -17.95
N THR A 112 7.26 1.68 -18.97
CA THR A 112 7.55 2.11 -20.33
C THR A 112 6.25 2.63 -20.94
N HIS A 113 6.12 3.94 -21.12
CA HIS A 113 4.99 4.52 -21.86
C HIS A 113 4.88 3.85 -23.25
N ASN A 114 3.68 3.36 -23.57
CA ASN A 114 3.09 3.71 -24.86
C ASN A 114 2.11 4.87 -24.60
N ALA A 115 2.11 5.79 -25.55
CA ALA A 115 1.44 7.10 -25.54
C ALA A 115 -0.01 7.11 -25.05
#